data_AF-A0A7X9BBQ5-F1
#
_entry.id   AF-A0A7X9BBQ5-F1
#
_cell.length_a   1.000
_cell.length_b   1.000
_cell.length_c   1.000
_cell.angle_alpha   90.00
_cell.angle_beta   90.00
_cell.angle_gamma   90.00
#
_symmetry.space_group_name_H-M   'P 1'
#
loop_
_entity.id
_entity.type
_entity.pdbx_description
1 polymer ?
#
loop_
_entity_poly.entity_id
_entity_poly.type
_entity_poly.pdbx_seq_one_letter_code
_entity_poly.pdbx_strand_id
1 'polypeptide(L)'
;MNIQIIKEMIKKEFNVSLIEKDNYYKTSNDVIYVKEYRDGFRISLIKKHRKFGTELVVHGFNINNEQDLKTILKKFKKLRKLF
;
A
#
# COMPACT_ATOMS: atom_id res chain seq x y z
N MET A 1 9.09 -12.98 0.83
CA MET A 1 7.69 -12.72 1.26
C MET A 1 6.77 -12.93 0.09
N ASN A 2 5.50 -13.32 0.31
CA ASN A 2 4.54 -13.65 -0.76
C ASN A 2 3.49 -12.53 -0.89
N ILE A 3 3.13 -12.15 -2.11
CA ILE A 3 2.07 -11.17 -2.39
C ILE A 3 0.72 -11.56 -1.76
N GLN A 4 0.43 -12.85 -1.60
CA GLN A 4 -0.81 -13.31 -1.00
C GLN A 4 -0.93 -12.87 0.47
N ILE A 5 0.18 -12.96 1.23
CA ILE A 5 0.24 -12.49 2.62
C ILE A 5 0.01 -10.97 2.67
N ILE A 6 0.60 -10.23 1.72
CA ILE A 6 0.42 -8.78 1.61
C ILE A 6 -1.06 -8.43 1.36
N LYS A 7 -1.71 -9.15 0.43
CA LYS A 7 -3.16 -8.99 0.13
C LYS A 7 -4.01 -9.25 1.37
N GLU A 8 -3.77 -10.34 2.09
CA GLU A 8 -4.53 -10.71 3.30
C GLU A 8 -4.36 -9.69 4.43
N MET A 9 -3.13 -9.24 4.68
CA MET A 9 -2.85 -8.26 5.73
C MET A 9 -3.48 -6.89 5.44
N ILE A 10 -3.44 -6.44 4.19
CA ILE A 10 -4.10 -5.18 3.80
C ILE A 10 -5.61 -5.30 3.90
N LYS A 11 -6.20 -6.42 3.46
CA LYS A 11 -7.63 -6.68 3.61
C LYS A 11 -8.04 -6.67 5.08
N LYS A 12 -7.27 -7.32 5.95
CA LYS A 12 -7.53 -7.37 7.39
C LYS A 12 -7.44 -5.99 8.05
N GLU A 13 -6.43 -5.18 7.71
CA GLU A 13 -6.17 -3.91 8.41
C GLU A 13 -7.05 -2.76 7.89
N PHE A 14 -7.38 -2.76 6.60
CA PHE A 14 -8.06 -1.65 5.93
C PHE A 14 -9.44 -1.99 5.36
N ASN A 15 -9.86 -3.26 5.41
CA ASN A 15 -11.08 -3.77 4.80
C ASN A 15 -11.20 -3.44 3.30
N VAL A 16 -10.07 -3.46 2.59
CA VAL A 16 -9.99 -3.24 1.14
C VAL A 16 -9.12 -4.29 0.48
N SER A 17 -9.49 -4.68 -0.72
CA SER A 17 -8.72 -5.63 -1.52
C SER A 17 -7.66 -4.91 -2.35
N LEU A 18 -6.49 -5.52 -2.46
CA LEU A 18 -5.49 -5.20 -3.47
C LEU A 18 -5.89 -5.84 -4.81
N ILE A 19 -6.04 -5.01 -5.82
CA ILE A 19 -6.39 -5.39 -7.19
C ILE A 19 -5.11 -5.28 -8.02
N GLU A 20 -4.86 -6.30 -8.83
CA GLU A 20 -3.75 -6.31 -9.76
C GLU A 20 -4.00 -5.37 -10.94
N LYS A 21 -2.98 -4.60 -11.30
CA LYS A 21 -2.96 -3.67 -12.42
C LYS A 21 -1.60 -3.74 -13.09
N ASP A 22 -1.55 -4.39 -14.24
CA ASP A 22 -0.36 -4.55 -15.07
C ASP A 22 0.81 -5.15 -14.29
N ASN A 23 1.72 -4.33 -13.75
CA ASN A 23 2.91 -4.76 -13.01
C ASN A 23 2.92 -4.30 -11.54
N TYR A 24 1.77 -3.90 -11.00
CA TYR A 24 1.62 -3.50 -9.61
C TYR A 24 0.24 -3.88 -9.07
N TYR A 25 0.04 -3.70 -7.78
CA TYR A 25 -1.22 -3.91 -7.09
C TYR A 25 -1.65 -2.61 -6.44
N LYS A 26 -2.93 -2.30 -6.46
CA LYS A 26 -3.48 -1.12 -5.77
C LYS A 26 -4.79 -1.43 -5.08
N THR A 27 -5.10 -0.70 -4.02
CA THR A 27 -6.43 -0.81 -3.39
C THR A 27 -7.50 -0.19 -4.28
N SER A 28 -8.75 -0.66 -4.17
CA SER A 28 -9.88 -0.16 -4.97
C SER A 28 -10.14 1.35 -4.82
N ASN A 29 -9.70 1.93 -3.71
CA ASN A 29 -9.80 3.36 -3.42
C ASN A 29 -8.54 4.16 -3.80
N ASP A 30 -7.57 3.53 -4.48
CA ASP A 30 -6.32 4.15 -4.93
C ASP A 30 -5.48 4.81 -3.81
N VAL A 31 -5.50 4.21 -2.62
CA VAL A 31 -4.78 4.73 -1.44
C VAL A 31 -3.47 3.99 -1.19
N ILE A 32 -3.45 2.68 -1.38
CA ILE A 32 -2.26 1.85 -1.15
C ILE A 32 -1.85 1.20 -2.47
N TYR A 33 -0.56 1.28 -2.77
CA TYR A 33 0.06 0.70 -3.94
C TYR A 33 1.16 -0.25 -3.48
N VAL A 34 1.27 -1.42 -4.11
CA VAL A 34 2.31 -2.41 -3.87
C VAL A 34 2.92 -2.78 -5.21
N LYS A 35 4.23 -2.77 -5.31
CA LYS A 35 4.94 -3.23 -6.50
C LYS A 35 6.05 -4.20 -6.11
N GLU A 36 6.18 -5.25 -6.90
CA GLU A 36 7.25 -6.22 -6.78
C GLU A 36 8.49 -5.73 -7.53
N TYR A 37 9.64 -5.87 -6.90
CA TYR A 37 10.96 -5.57 -7.40
C TYR A 37 11.87 -6.78 -7.18
N ARG A 38 13.08 -6.75 -7.76
CA ARG A 38 14.05 -7.85 -7.65
C ARG A 38 14.46 -8.14 -6.20
N ASP A 39 14.46 -7.12 -5.35
CA ASP A 39 14.85 -7.17 -3.95
C ASP A 39 13.67 -7.35 -2.99
N GLY A 40 12.45 -7.52 -3.50
CA GLY A 40 11.25 -7.77 -2.71
C GLY A 40 10.09 -6.85 -3.06
N PHE A 41 9.23 -6.58 -2.10
CA PHE A 41 8.05 -5.75 -2.32
C PHE A 41 8.27 -4.34 -1.80
N ARG A 42 7.74 -3.35 -2.50
CA ARG A 42 7.61 -1.97 -2.02
C ARG A 42 6.15 -1.60 -1.90
N ILE A 43 5.77 -1.00 -0.78
CA ILE A 43 4.43 -0.50 -0.52
C ILE A 43 4.46 1.02 -0.38
N SER A 44 3.48 1.68 -0.97
CA SER A 44 3.35 3.13 -0.99
C SER A 44 1.95 3.57 -0.57
N LEU A 45 1.88 4.65 0.19
CA LEU A 45 0.65 5.37 0.49
C LEU A 45 0.55 6.56 -0.47
N ILE A 46 -0.55 6.64 -1.21
CA ILE A 46 -0.81 7.71 -2.17
C ILE A 46 -1.98 8.54 -1.67
N LYS A 47 -1.85 9.86 -1.81
CA LYS A 47 -2.92 10.83 -1.61
C LYS A 47 -3.28 11.45 -2.95
N LYS A 48 -4.52 11.26 -3.40
CA LYS A 48 -5.06 11.95 -4.56
C LYS A 48 -5.45 13.37 -4.19
N HIS A 49 -4.84 14.35 -4.86
CA HIS A 49 -5.26 15.74 -4.74
C HIS A 49 -6.41 16.00 -5.74
N ARG A 50 -7.66 15.90 -5.26
CA ARG A 50 -8.88 16.01 -6.09
C ARG A 50 -8.94 17.28 -6.95
N LYS A 51 -8.29 18.37 -6.52
CA LYS A 51 -8.31 19.66 -7.22
C LYS A 51 -7.43 19.71 -8.48
N PHE A 52 -6.45 18.80 -8.61
CA PHE A 52 -5.47 18.80 -9.71
C PHE A 52 -5.34 17.46 -10.44
N GLY A 53 -6.10 16.43 -10.03
CA GLY A 53 -5.98 15.09 -10.61
C GLY A 53 -4.65 14.39 -10.33
N THR A 54 -3.73 15.03 -9.60
CA THR A 54 -2.40 14.51 -9.32
C THR A 54 -2.41 13.54 -8.13
N GLU A 55 -1.76 12.39 -8.32
CA GLU A 55 -1.43 11.43 -7.27
C GLU A 55 -0.09 11.82 -6.63
N LEU A 56 -0.10 12.10 -5.33
CA LEU A 56 1.12 12.33 -4.55
C LEU A 56 1.46 11.08 -3.76
N VAL A 57 2.62 10.49 -4.02
CA VAL A 57 3.18 9.45 -3.16
C VAL A 57 3.64 10.14 -1.88
N VAL A 58 2.94 9.88 -0.78
CA VAL A 58 3.27 10.50 0.51
C VAL A 58 4.40 9.73 1.19
N HIS A 59 4.36 8.40 1.13
CA HIS A 59 5.38 7.55 1.73
C HIS A 59 5.52 6.23 0.98
N GLY A 60 6.75 5.73 0.83
CA GLY A 60 7.04 4.40 0.29
C GLY A 60 8.05 3.66 1.15
N PHE A 61 7.82 2.37 1.38
CA PHE A 61 8.64 1.51 2.23
C PHE A 61 8.90 0.16 1.55
N ASN A 62 10.11 -0.37 1.71
CA ASN A 62 10.40 -1.75 1.36
C ASN A 62 9.82 -2.68 2.42
N ILE A 63 9.35 -3.85 1.99
CA ILE A 63 8.74 -4.85 2.84
C ILE A 63 9.59 -6.13 2.72
N ASN A 64 10.41 -6.37 3.74
CA ASN A 64 11.30 -7.52 3.74
C ASN A 64 10.69 -8.72 4.47
N ASN A 65 9.84 -8.46 5.47
CA ASN A 65 9.15 -9.47 6.27
C ASN A 65 7.74 -8.99 6.71
N GLU A 66 6.96 -9.89 7.32
CA GLU A 66 5.59 -9.60 7.78
C GLU A 66 5.52 -8.57 8.91
N GLN A 67 6.54 -8.51 9.77
CA GLN A 67 6.60 -7.57 10.88
C GLN A 67 6.83 -6.13 10.38
N ASP A 68 7.66 -5.96 9.35
CA ASP A 68 7.83 -4.70 8.62
C ASP A 68 6.48 -4.26 8.05
N LEU A 69 5.79 -5.16 7.35
CA LEU A 69 4.47 -4.88 6.77
C LEU A 69 3.49 -4.43 7.85
N LYS A 70 3.38 -5.17 8.95
CA LYS A 70 2.50 -4.85 10.07
C LYS A 70 2.78 -3.44 10.63
N THR A 71 4.05 -3.08 10.74
CA THR A 71 4.48 -1.76 11.23
C THR A 71 4.13 -0.65 10.23
N ILE A 72 4.37 -0.88 8.95
CA ILE A 72 4.05 0.05 7.87
C ILE A 72 2.53 0.28 7.78
N LEU A 73 1.72 -0.79 7.81
CA LEU A 73 0.26 -0.70 7.74
C LEU A 73 -0.30 0.08 8.94
N LYS A 74 0.22 -0.13 10.16
CA LYS A 74 -0.13 0.68 11.34
C LYS A 74 0.19 2.16 11.13
N LYS A 75 1.36 2.48 10.56
CA LYS A 75 1.75 3.86 10.24
C LYS A 75 0.82 4.47 9.20
N PHE A 76 0.49 3.73 8.14
CA PHE A 76 -0.45 4.15 7.11
C PHE A 76 -1.84 4.42 7.66
N LYS A 77 -2.34 3.60 8.59
CA LYS A 77 -3.65 3.82 9.24
C LYS A 77 -3.68 5.12 10.05
N LYS A 78 -2.58 5.47 10.72
CA LYS A 78 -2.45 6.76 11.42
C LYS A 78 -2.44 7.92 10.44
N LEU A 79 -1.63 7.81 9.38
CA LEU A 79 -1.53 8.86 8.34
C LEU A 79 -2.83 9.06 7.57
N ARG A 80 -3.58 7.97 7.30
CA ARG A 80 -4.89 8.05 6.64
C ARG A 80 -5.91 8.88 7.42
N LYS A 81 -5.80 8.97 8.75
CA LYS A 81 -6.68 9.83 9.57
C LYS A 81 -6.34 11.32 9.46
N LEU A 82 -5.16 11.67 8.94
CA LEU A 82 -4.72 13.06 8.75
C LEU A 82 -5.13 13.59 7.37
N PHE A 83 -5.84 12.80 6.57
CA PHE A 83 -6.27 13.09 5.21
C PHE A 83 -7.79 13.02 5.09
#